data_AF-A0A524FD43-F1
#
_entry.id   AF-A0A524FD43-F1
#
_cell.length_a   1.000
_cell.length_b   1.000
_cell.length_c   1.000
_cell.angle_alpha   90.00
_cell.angle_beta   90.00
_cell.angle_gamma   90.00
#
_symmetry.space_group_name_H-M   'P 1'
#
loop_
_entity.id
_entity.type
_entity.pdbx_description
1 polymer ?
#
loop_
_entity_poly.entity_id
_entity_poly.type
_entity_poly.pdbx_seq_one_letter_code
_entity_poly.pdbx_strand_id
1 'polypeptide(L)'
;MSNDEQEYPFHLIFIISLIIITIILIIIRIFLYFNDSNYFIYSRRDYDFIILREGIKNGLINFYDPIEGSAWPPYYLYFWYFMFYPMYLLPIEIGVYVWDILRLISVVYVFFKAKEIFGSRTDLIIFYILSCIGYSVDAYFNNVNFLILFFLFNSFLALQKDKKWIAGILFTLATFKINAFLFLPVLLIAKKIKFKDLIYYLVPFFIAFIPYIIFPDYFMQMLTNWGHSDEAVEGILIFESMFWKALQPSHLMFIGLLLIIFLDGITDIKRKKIYRISSLSAMVIYYVYITIVVFVIPVLILGIVT
;
A
#
# COMPACT_ATOMS: atom_id res chain seq x y z
N MET A 1 3.67 -16.10 -33.35
CA MET A 1 2.28 -16.59 -33.29
C MET A 1 2.31 -18.09 -33.38
N SER A 2 2.06 -18.76 -32.27
CA SER A 2 1.62 -20.16 -32.20
C SER A 2 0.42 -20.17 -31.25
N ASN A 3 -0.75 -20.45 -31.82
CA ASN A 3 -1.97 -20.80 -31.09
C ASN A 3 -1.75 -22.14 -30.37
N ASP A 4 -2.52 -22.36 -29.29
CA ASP A 4 -2.70 -23.61 -28.52
C ASP A 4 -2.09 -23.71 -27.11
N GLU A 5 -1.89 -22.59 -26.41
CA GLU A 5 -2.20 -22.59 -24.98
C GLU A 5 -3.61 -22.03 -24.83
N GLN A 6 -4.60 -22.89 -24.55
CA GLN A 6 -5.87 -22.44 -24.01
C GLN A 6 -5.54 -21.49 -22.85
N GLU A 7 -5.83 -20.20 -23.03
CA GLU A 7 -5.58 -19.14 -22.05
C GLU A 7 -6.41 -19.43 -20.80
N TYR A 8 -5.93 -20.31 -19.92
CA TYR A 8 -6.55 -20.46 -18.63
C TYR A 8 -6.43 -19.11 -17.94
N PRO A 9 -7.55 -18.45 -17.57
CA PRO A 9 -7.53 -17.08 -17.09
C PRO A 9 -7.00 -17.07 -15.66
N PHE A 10 -5.68 -17.22 -15.50
CA PHE A 10 -5.03 -17.40 -14.20
C PHE A 10 -5.32 -16.23 -13.23
N HIS A 11 -5.57 -15.03 -13.75
CA HIS A 11 -6.05 -13.88 -12.96
C HIS A 11 -7.33 -14.20 -12.17
N LEU A 12 -8.23 -15.04 -12.69
CA LEU A 12 -9.44 -15.47 -11.96
C LEU A 12 -9.09 -16.30 -10.73
N ILE A 13 -8.04 -17.13 -10.77
CA ILE A 13 -7.58 -17.88 -9.58
C ILE A 13 -7.20 -16.91 -8.47
N PHE A 14 -6.44 -15.87 -8.81
CA PHE A 14 -6.03 -14.84 -7.84
C PHE A 14 -7.22 -13.99 -7.37
N ILE A 15 -8.17 -13.64 -8.24
CA ILE A 15 -9.41 -12.95 -7.84
C ILE A 15 -10.21 -13.81 -6.85
N ILE A 16 -10.37 -15.11 -7.12
CA ILE A 16 -11.02 -16.04 -6.21
C ILE A 16 -10.26 -16.08 -4.87
N SER A 17 -8.93 -16.08 -4.88
CA SER A 17 -8.14 -15.98 -3.64
C SER A 17 -8.46 -14.69 -2.86
N LEU A 18 -8.54 -13.53 -3.51
CA LEU A 18 -8.90 -12.27 -2.85
C LEU A 18 -10.30 -12.32 -2.23
N ILE A 19 -11.27 -12.91 -2.93
CA ILE A 19 -12.63 -13.11 -2.44
C ILE A 19 -12.60 -14.01 -1.19
N ILE A 20 -11.91 -15.15 -1.27
CA ILE A 20 -11.76 -16.08 -0.14
C ILE A 20 -11.11 -15.40 1.07
N ILE A 21 -10.01 -14.68 0.87
CA ILE A 21 -9.33 -13.91 1.94
C ILE A 21 -10.31 -12.94 2.61
N THR A 22 -11.06 -12.18 1.80
CA THR A 22 -12.04 -11.21 2.29
C THR A 22 -13.14 -11.88 3.10
N ILE A 23 -13.71 -12.97 2.60
CA ILE A 23 -14.76 -13.74 3.30
C ILE A 23 -14.21 -14.31 4.61
N ILE A 24 -13.00 -14.91 4.60
CA ILE A 24 -12.36 -15.45 5.80
C ILE A 24 -12.19 -14.34 6.85
N LEU A 25 -11.69 -13.16 6.47
CA LEU A 25 -11.51 -12.05 7.41
C LEU A 25 -12.83 -11.53 7.97
N ILE A 26 -13.89 -11.47 7.16
CA ILE A 26 -15.24 -11.13 7.62
C ILE A 26 -15.76 -12.17 8.62
N ILE A 27 -15.62 -13.47 8.32
CA ILE A 27 -16.03 -14.55 9.22
C ILE A 27 -15.26 -14.48 10.54
N ILE A 28 -13.93 -14.27 10.47
CA ILE A 28 -13.09 -14.06 11.65
C ILE A 28 -13.57 -12.85 12.44
N ARG A 29 -13.90 -11.73 11.79
CA ARG A 29 -14.41 -10.52 12.45
C ARG A 29 -15.70 -10.81 13.23
N ILE A 30 -16.66 -11.49 12.60
CA ILE A 30 -17.93 -11.88 13.22
C ILE A 30 -17.70 -12.86 14.37
N PHE A 31 -16.87 -13.89 14.17
CA PHE A 31 -16.59 -14.90 15.19
C PHE A 31 -15.91 -14.30 16.44
N LEU A 32 -14.94 -13.39 16.24
CA LEU A 32 -14.25 -12.70 17.33
C LEU A 32 -15.15 -11.66 18.03
N TYR A 33 -16.21 -11.19 17.40
CA TYR A 33 -17.19 -10.31 18.05
C TYR A 33 -18.05 -11.07 19.07
N PHE A 34 -18.38 -12.34 18.78
CA PHE A 34 -19.23 -13.17 19.64
C PHE A 34 -18.47 -13.95 20.71
N ASN A 35 -17.19 -14.20 20.51
CA ASN A 35 -16.34 -14.80 21.53
C ASN A 35 -15.54 -13.68 22.18
N ASP A 36 -15.58 -13.58 23.51
CA ASP A 36 -14.64 -12.80 24.35
C ASP A 36 -13.22 -13.35 24.18
N SER A 37 -12.74 -13.22 22.96
CA SER A 37 -11.55 -13.85 22.42
C SER A 37 -10.34 -13.01 22.79
N ASN A 38 -9.19 -13.67 22.80
CA ASN A 38 -7.92 -13.13 23.26
C ASN A 38 -7.71 -11.67 22.82
N TYR A 39 -7.65 -10.76 23.81
CA TYR A 39 -7.54 -9.30 23.64
C TYR A 39 -6.52 -8.91 22.56
N PHE A 40 -5.42 -9.67 22.46
CA PHE A 40 -4.34 -9.46 21.51
C PHE A 40 -4.77 -9.55 20.03
N ILE A 41 -5.63 -10.50 19.66
CA ILE A 41 -6.09 -10.67 18.27
C ILE A 41 -7.11 -9.58 17.93
N TYR A 42 -7.94 -9.20 18.91
CA TYR A 42 -8.95 -8.18 18.76
C TYR A 42 -8.35 -6.77 18.65
N SER A 43 -7.34 -6.45 19.47
CA SER A 43 -6.75 -5.10 19.55
C SER A 43 -5.89 -4.71 18.35
N ARG A 44 -5.32 -5.69 17.63
CA ARG A 44 -4.46 -5.45 16.46
C ARG A 44 -5.21 -5.49 15.11
N ARG A 45 -6.40 -6.07 15.08
CA ARG A 45 -7.25 -6.08 13.87
C ARG A 45 -7.84 -4.70 13.64
N ASP A 46 -7.95 -4.29 12.38
CA ASP A 46 -8.55 -3.01 11.97
C ASP A 46 -7.82 -1.76 12.53
N TYR A 47 -6.60 -1.94 13.05
CA TYR A 47 -5.83 -0.93 13.78
C TYR A 47 -5.64 0.38 12.99
N ASP A 48 -5.25 0.28 11.72
CA ASP A 48 -5.03 1.47 10.89
C ASP A 48 -6.34 2.22 10.62
N PHE A 49 -7.46 1.52 10.46
CA PHE A 49 -8.77 2.14 10.26
C PHE A 49 -9.22 2.90 11.51
N ILE A 50 -9.02 2.32 12.69
CA ILE A 50 -9.35 2.94 13.97
C ILE A 50 -8.50 4.18 14.19
N ILE A 51 -7.18 4.10 14.02
CA ILE A 51 -6.28 5.26 14.13
C ILE A 51 -6.72 6.38 13.20
N LEU A 52 -7.02 6.07 11.94
CA LEU A 52 -7.47 7.06 10.99
C LEU A 52 -8.77 7.73 11.42
N ARG A 53 -9.71 6.94 11.97
CA ARG A 53 -10.98 7.44 12.46
C ARG A 53 -10.80 8.35 13.68
N GLU A 54 -10.01 7.93 14.66
CA GLU A 54 -9.73 8.71 15.87
C GLU A 54 -8.96 10.00 15.53
N GLY A 55 -7.99 9.93 14.60
CA GLY A 55 -7.29 11.11 14.10
C GLY A 55 -8.23 12.14 13.46
N ILE A 56 -9.26 11.70 12.74
CA ILE A 56 -10.30 12.61 12.22
C ILE A 56 -11.14 13.24 13.34
N LYS A 57 -11.37 12.55 14.47
CA LYS A 57 -12.13 13.09 15.62
C LYS A 57 -11.46 14.28 16.28
N ASN A 58 -10.13 14.34 16.26
CA ASN A 58 -9.37 15.48 16.78
C ASN A 58 -9.73 16.79 16.03
N GLY A 59 -10.33 16.64 14.85
CA GLY A 59 -10.69 17.74 13.96
C GLY A 59 -9.60 17.99 12.95
N LEU A 60 -9.94 18.81 11.96
CA LEU A 60 -9.07 19.07 10.81
C LEU A 60 -7.72 19.68 11.22
N ILE A 61 -7.74 20.62 12.16
CA ILE A 61 -6.56 21.34 12.67
C ILE A 61 -5.64 20.39 13.47
N ASN A 62 -6.22 19.48 14.24
CA ASN A 62 -5.50 18.61 15.16
C ASN A 62 -5.35 17.19 14.61
N PHE A 63 -5.46 17.01 13.28
CA PHE A 63 -5.43 15.69 12.66
C PHE A 63 -4.14 14.92 12.95
N TYR A 64 -3.03 15.63 13.17
CA TYR A 64 -1.71 15.06 13.44
C TYR A 64 -1.39 14.93 14.94
N ASP A 65 -2.31 15.32 15.81
CA ASP A 65 -2.12 15.21 17.25
C ASP A 65 -2.11 13.75 17.69
N PRO A 66 -1.43 13.42 18.81
CA PRO A 66 -1.44 12.08 19.35
C PRO A 66 -2.85 11.57 19.59
N ILE A 67 -3.08 10.29 19.30
CA ILE A 67 -4.33 9.59 19.60
C ILE A 67 -4.12 8.79 20.87
N GLU A 68 -4.96 9.00 21.87
CA GLU A 68 -4.89 8.27 23.13
C GLU A 68 -4.97 6.75 22.90
N GLY A 69 -4.06 5.99 23.52
CA GLY A 69 -3.97 4.54 23.35
C GLY A 69 -3.34 4.07 22.02
N SER A 70 -2.88 4.99 21.16
CA SER A 70 -2.10 4.67 19.97
C SER A 70 -0.65 5.14 20.11
N ALA A 71 0.30 4.24 19.85
CA ALA A 71 1.71 4.60 19.73
C ALA A 71 2.02 5.33 18.41
N TRP A 72 1.08 5.37 17.45
CA TRP A 72 1.32 5.86 16.10
C TRP A 72 0.47 7.09 15.81
N PRO A 73 1.09 8.26 15.58
CA PRO A 73 0.35 9.42 15.14
C PRO A 73 -0.04 9.28 13.67
N PRO A 74 -1.12 9.94 13.21
CA PRO A 74 -1.44 10.01 11.79
C PRO A 74 -0.26 10.60 11.00
N TYR A 75 0.10 9.96 9.89
CA TYR A 75 1.25 10.34 9.05
C TYR A 75 0.85 10.53 7.58
N TYR A 76 -0.44 10.67 7.29
CA TYR A 76 -0.93 10.84 5.93
C TYR A 76 -0.91 12.31 5.49
N LEU A 77 -0.80 12.57 4.18
CA LEU A 77 -1.00 13.95 3.69
C LEU A 77 -2.41 14.45 3.99
N TYR A 78 -2.58 15.75 4.21
CA TYR A 78 -3.75 16.36 4.81
C TYR A 78 -5.00 16.21 3.97
N PHE A 79 -4.86 16.16 2.64
CA PHE A 79 -5.99 15.86 1.75
C PHE A 79 -6.62 14.48 2.04
N TRP A 80 -5.87 13.56 2.67
CA TRP A 80 -6.37 12.28 3.16
C TRP A 80 -7.54 12.45 4.12
N TYR A 81 -7.54 13.49 4.97
CA TYR A 81 -8.65 13.80 5.88
C TYR A 81 -9.97 13.80 5.10
N PHE A 82 -10.02 14.54 3.98
CA PHE A 82 -11.22 14.67 3.16
C PHE A 82 -11.57 13.38 2.42
N MET A 83 -10.58 12.61 1.98
CA MET A 83 -10.83 11.33 1.30
C MET A 83 -11.39 10.26 2.24
N PHE A 84 -10.93 10.24 3.50
CA PHE A 84 -11.38 9.26 4.49
C PHE A 84 -12.60 9.73 5.29
N TYR A 85 -12.93 11.02 5.28
CA TYR A 85 -14.06 11.60 6.00
C TYR A 85 -15.41 10.85 5.80
N PRO A 86 -15.78 10.39 4.59
CA PRO A 86 -17.00 9.61 4.44
C PRO A 86 -17.03 8.31 5.27
N MET A 87 -15.89 7.66 5.50
CA MET A 87 -15.80 6.47 6.35
C MET A 87 -15.95 6.81 7.83
N TYR A 88 -15.45 7.97 8.25
CA TYR A 88 -15.60 8.47 9.61
C TYR A 88 -17.08 8.70 10.00
N LEU A 89 -17.89 9.17 9.04
CA LEU A 89 -19.34 9.42 9.24
C LEU A 89 -20.16 8.15 9.46
N LEU A 90 -19.63 6.97 9.11
CA LEU A 90 -20.30 5.69 9.30
C LEU A 90 -20.08 5.13 10.71
N PRO A 91 -21.02 4.35 11.27
CA PRO A 91 -20.75 3.48 12.41
C PRO A 91 -19.53 2.58 12.13
N ILE A 92 -18.72 2.26 13.15
CA ILE A 92 -17.45 1.52 12.92
C ILE A 92 -17.73 0.16 12.30
N GLU A 93 -18.79 -0.47 12.78
CA GLU A 93 -19.29 -1.77 12.40
C GLU A 93 -19.69 -1.81 10.93
N ILE A 94 -20.04 -0.68 10.33
CA ILE A 94 -20.39 -0.57 8.91
C ILE A 94 -19.15 -0.14 8.10
N GLY A 95 -18.44 0.88 8.59
CA GLY A 95 -17.30 1.47 7.90
C GLY A 95 -16.22 0.45 7.52
N VAL A 96 -15.89 -0.47 8.42
CA VAL A 96 -14.87 -1.51 8.15
C VAL A 96 -15.28 -2.46 7.02
N TYR A 97 -16.55 -2.84 6.91
CA TYR A 97 -17.01 -3.72 5.82
C TYR A 97 -17.12 -2.98 4.50
N VAL A 98 -17.55 -1.71 4.52
CA VAL A 98 -17.52 -0.85 3.32
C VAL A 98 -16.08 -0.72 2.81
N TRP A 99 -15.12 -0.58 3.72
CA TRP A 99 -13.70 -0.53 3.40
C TRP A 99 -13.19 -1.84 2.78
N ASP A 100 -13.58 -3.00 3.33
CA ASP A 100 -13.25 -4.32 2.77
C ASP A 100 -13.81 -4.51 1.35
N ILE A 101 -15.06 -4.10 1.13
CA ILE A 101 -15.70 -4.18 -0.20
C ILE A 101 -14.99 -3.25 -1.19
N LEU A 102 -14.68 -2.02 -0.77
CA LEU A 102 -13.94 -1.06 -1.60
C LEU A 102 -12.56 -1.60 -1.97
N ARG A 103 -11.86 -2.22 -1.02
CA ARG A 103 -10.58 -2.91 -1.24
C ARG A 103 -10.71 -4.00 -2.29
N LEU A 104 -11.66 -4.92 -2.10
CA LEU A 104 -11.88 -6.03 -3.02
C LEU A 104 -12.17 -5.53 -4.44
N ILE A 105 -13.13 -4.61 -4.60
CA ILE A 105 -13.52 -4.07 -5.91
C ILE A 105 -12.33 -3.38 -6.58
N SER A 106 -11.57 -2.57 -5.84
CA SER A 106 -10.44 -1.81 -6.37
C SER A 106 -9.32 -2.72 -6.85
N VAL A 107 -8.96 -3.75 -6.08
CA VAL A 107 -7.87 -4.68 -6.44
C VAL A 107 -8.31 -5.64 -7.55
N VAL A 108 -9.55 -6.11 -7.54
CA VAL A 108 -10.12 -6.90 -8.64
C VAL A 108 -10.12 -6.12 -9.95
N TYR A 109 -10.51 -4.84 -9.91
CA TYR A 109 -10.42 -3.94 -11.07
C TYR A 109 -8.99 -3.88 -11.61
N VAL A 110 -8.00 -3.68 -10.74
CA VAL A 110 -6.59 -3.64 -11.12
C VAL A 110 -6.15 -4.97 -11.75
N PHE A 111 -6.54 -6.12 -11.20
CA PHE A 111 -6.17 -7.43 -11.75
C PHE A 111 -6.75 -7.65 -13.16
N PHE A 112 -8.02 -7.32 -13.38
CA PHE A 112 -8.61 -7.43 -14.72
C PHE A 112 -7.86 -6.56 -15.73
N LYS A 113 -7.60 -5.30 -15.37
CA LYS A 113 -6.92 -4.36 -16.26
C LYS A 113 -5.43 -4.64 -16.43
N ALA A 114 -4.75 -5.20 -15.44
CA ALA A 114 -3.33 -5.52 -15.54
C ALA A 114 -3.07 -6.54 -16.67
N LYS A 115 -3.93 -7.55 -16.84
CA LYS A 115 -3.84 -8.52 -17.95
C LYS A 115 -3.84 -7.82 -19.32
N GLU A 116 -4.64 -6.76 -19.48
CA GLU A 116 -4.77 -6.04 -20.74
C GLU A 116 -3.53 -5.18 -21.07
N ILE A 117 -2.75 -4.79 -20.06
CA ILE A 117 -1.64 -3.83 -20.20
C ILE A 117 -0.30 -4.54 -20.30
N PHE A 118 -0.08 -5.55 -19.46
CA PHE A 118 1.23 -6.22 -19.36
C PHE A 118 1.22 -7.53 -20.14
N GLY A 119 2.10 -7.66 -21.13
CA GLY A 119 2.14 -8.84 -22.00
C GLY A 119 2.82 -10.07 -21.39
N SER A 120 3.60 -9.92 -20.31
CA SER A 120 4.35 -11.05 -19.74
C SER A 120 3.55 -11.81 -18.68
N ARG A 121 3.15 -13.04 -19.00
CA ARG A 121 2.48 -13.96 -18.07
C ARG A 121 3.26 -14.14 -16.76
N THR A 122 4.57 -14.33 -16.83
CA THR A 122 5.40 -14.51 -15.62
C THR A 122 5.40 -13.27 -14.74
N ASP A 123 5.55 -12.08 -15.33
CA ASP A 123 5.56 -10.84 -14.54
C ASP A 123 4.19 -10.56 -13.92
N LEU A 124 3.10 -10.87 -14.64
CA LEU A 124 1.73 -10.79 -14.11
C LEU A 124 1.49 -11.74 -12.95
N ILE A 125 1.94 -13.00 -13.04
CA ILE A 125 1.85 -13.96 -11.94
C ILE A 125 2.59 -13.43 -10.71
N ILE A 126 3.80 -12.90 -10.90
CA ILE A 126 4.57 -12.29 -9.80
C ILE A 126 3.79 -11.12 -9.18
N PHE A 127 3.26 -10.21 -10.00
CA PHE A 127 2.46 -9.09 -9.53
C PHE A 127 1.24 -9.56 -8.72
N TYR A 128 0.52 -10.58 -9.18
CA TYR A 128 -0.64 -11.11 -8.47
C TYR A 128 -0.26 -11.82 -7.17
N ILE A 129 0.83 -12.60 -7.13
CA ILE A 129 1.31 -13.23 -5.90
C ILE A 129 1.65 -12.16 -4.86
N LEU A 130 2.49 -11.18 -5.22
CA LEU A 130 2.87 -10.09 -4.32
C LEU A 130 1.64 -9.30 -3.86
N SER A 131 0.69 -9.07 -4.78
CA SER A 131 -0.55 -8.37 -4.45
C SER A 131 -1.45 -9.15 -3.52
N CYS A 132 -1.61 -10.47 -3.67
CA CYS A 132 -2.41 -11.28 -2.74
C CYS A 132 -1.80 -11.34 -1.34
N ILE A 133 -0.46 -11.43 -1.23
CA ILE A 133 0.24 -11.36 0.06
C ILE A 133 -0.01 -9.98 0.70
N GLY A 134 0.25 -8.91 -0.06
CA GLY A 134 0.03 -7.54 0.43
C GLY A 134 -1.43 -7.27 0.79
N TYR A 135 -2.38 -7.76 0.00
CA TYR A 135 -3.82 -7.66 0.26
C TYR A 135 -4.21 -8.32 1.57
N SER A 136 -3.68 -9.51 1.86
CA SER A 136 -4.01 -10.24 3.09
C SER A 136 -3.62 -9.45 4.34
N VAL A 137 -2.44 -8.85 4.31
CA VAL A 137 -1.92 -8.02 5.42
C VAL A 137 -2.65 -6.68 5.49
N ASP A 138 -2.86 -6.04 4.33
CA ASP A 138 -3.60 -4.78 4.23
C ASP A 138 -5.04 -4.93 4.74
N ALA A 139 -5.70 -6.06 4.46
CA ALA A 139 -7.05 -6.34 4.91
C ALA A 139 -7.13 -6.69 6.41
N TYR A 140 -6.14 -7.40 6.96
CA TYR A 140 -6.10 -7.71 8.39
C TYR A 140 -5.99 -6.44 9.26
N PHE A 141 -5.11 -5.50 8.87
CA PHE A 141 -4.93 -4.23 9.58
C PHE A 141 -5.90 -3.12 9.15
N ASN A 142 -6.71 -3.38 8.12
CA ASN A 142 -7.48 -2.38 7.39
C ASN A 142 -6.70 -1.13 6.97
N ASN A 143 -5.51 -1.37 6.41
CA ASN A 143 -4.65 -0.35 5.86
C ASN A 143 -5.21 0.14 4.49
N VAL A 144 -4.50 1.08 3.88
CA VAL A 144 -4.95 1.89 2.74
C VAL A 144 -4.11 1.67 1.48
N ASN A 145 -3.22 0.66 1.47
CA ASN A 145 -2.28 0.45 0.38
C ASN A 145 -2.96 -0.01 -0.91
N PHE A 146 -4.15 -0.61 -0.80
CA PHE A 146 -4.97 -0.91 -1.97
C PHE A 146 -5.37 0.35 -2.76
N LEU A 147 -5.58 1.48 -2.09
CA LEU A 147 -5.87 2.76 -2.76
C LEU A 147 -4.63 3.30 -3.44
N ILE A 148 -3.44 3.15 -2.83
CA ILE A 148 -2.16 3.49 -3.48
C ILE A 148 -2.02 2.67 -4.76
N LEU A 149 -2.21 1.36 -4.68
CA LEU A 149 -2.18 0.48 -5.85
C LEU A 149 -3.18 0.96 -6.91
N PHE A 150 -4.43 1.20 -6.53
CA PHE A 150 -5.49 1.64 -7.43
C PHE A 150 -5.15 2.96 -8.14
N PHE A 151 -4.73 3.98 -7.40
CA PHE A 151 -4.40 5.29 -7.94
C PHE A 151 -3.14 5.27 -8.82
N LEU A 152 -2.07 4.59 -8.40
CA LEU A 152 -0.85 4.46 -9.21
C LEU A 152 -1.10 3.64 -10.49
N PHE A 153 -1.91 2.58 -10.41
CA PHE A 153 -2.28 1.79 -11.57
C PHE A 153 -3.11 2.61 -12.57
N ASN A 154 -4.11 3.35 -12.10
CA ASN A 154 -4.88 4.24 -12.94
C ASN A 154 -4.04 5.41 -13.48
N SER A 155 -3.06 5.90 -12.71
CA SER A 155 -2.09 6.89 -13.18
C SER A 155 -1.30 6.34 -14.38
N PHE A 156 -0.82 5.10 -14.28
CA PHE A 156 -0.13 4.44 -15.38
C PHE A 156 -1.04 4.21 -16.59
N LEU A 157 -2.29 3.78 -16.38
CA LEU A 157 -3.29 3.63 -17.45
C LEU A 157 -3.59 4.94 -18.18
N ALA A 158 -3.73 6.05 -17.45
CA ALA A 158 -3.95 7.37 -18.03
C ALA A 158 -2.73 7.80 -18.85
N LEU A 159 -1.51 7.53 -18.37
CA LEU A 159 -0.28 7.76 -19.11
C LEU A 159 -0.24 6.99 -20.43
N GLN A 160 -0.61 5.70 -20.43
CA GLN A 160 -0.67 4.88 -21.67
C GLN A 160 -1.67 5.42 -22.70
N LYS A 161 -2.64 6.23 -22.27
CA LYS A 161 -3.64 6.89 -23.12
C LYS A 161 -3.28 8.35 -23.42
N ASP A 162 -2.03 8.75 -23.22
CA ASP A 162 -1.51 10.11 -23.37
C ASP A 162 -2.21 11.19 -22.50
N LYS A 163 -2.96 10.79 -21.47
CA LYS A 163 -3.67 11.71 -20.54
C LYS A 163 -2.78 12.08 -19.35
N LYS A 164 -1.64 12.74 -19.61
CA LYS A 164 -0.59 13.01 -18.61
C LYS A 164 -1.06 13.81 -17.40
N TRP A 165 -1.93 14.80 -17.57
CA TRP A 165 -2.50 15.56 -16.44
C TRP A 165 -3.35 14.69 -15.51
N ILE A 166 -4.17 13.81 -16.07
CA ILE A 166 -4.96 12.85 -15.29
C ILE A 166 -4.03 11.87 -14.57
N ALA A 167 -2.98 11.40 -15.25
CA ALA A 167 -1.95 10.57 -14.63
C ALA A 167 -1.31 11.28 -13.42
N GLY A 168 -0.99 12.56 -13.57
CA GLY A 168 -0.46 13.41 -12.51
C GLY A 168 -1.39 13.54 -11.31
N ILE A 169 -2.67 13.87 -11.54
CA ILE A 169 -3.67 13.99 -10.48
C ILE A 169 -3.83 12.67 -9.73
N LEU A 170 -3.95 11.54 -10.43
CA LEU A 170 -4.06 10.21 -9.82
C LEU A 170 -2.80 9.85 -9.03
N PHE A 171 -1.61 10.18 -9.54
CA PHE A 171 -0.37 10.02 -8.79
C PHE A 171 -0.39 10.84 -7.50
N THR A 172 -0.76 12.13 -7.57
CA THR A 172 -0.88 12.97 -6.38
C THR A 172 -1.84 12.38 -5.35
N LEU A 173 -3.00 11.87 -5.79
CA LEU A 173 -3.93 11.18 -4.91
C LEU A 173 -3.35 9.92 -4.27
N ALA A 174 -2.33 9.27 -4.84
CA ALA A 174 -1.63 8.14 -4.19
C ALA A 174 -0.58 8.60 -3.16
N THR A 175 -0.08 9.84 -3.25
CA THR A 175 1.01 10.36 -2.41
C THR A 175 0.61 10.67 -0.97
N PHE A 176 -0.61 10.35 -0.53
CA PHE A 176 -0.96 10.43 0.89
C PHE A 176 -0.03 9.59 1.77
N LYS A 177 0.63 8.56 1.22
CA LYS A 177 1.85 7.98 1.78
C LYS A 177 3.06 8.34 0.92
N ILE A 178 4.15 8.75 1.58
CA ILE A 178 5.42 9.15 0.95
C ILE A 178 6.05 8.05 0.08
N ASN A 179 5.79 6.76 0.38
CA ASN A 179 6.34 5.64 -0.38
C ASN A 179 5.90 5.64 -1.86
N ALA A 180 4.74 6.24 -2.17
CA ALA A 180 4.23 6.30 -3.55
C ALA A 180 5.12 7.14 -4.49
N PHE A 181 6.01 7.99 -3.96
CA PHE A 181 6.92 8.79 -4.77
C PHE A 181 7.90 7.96 -5.60
N LEU A 182 8.20 6.72 -5.18
CA LEU A 182 9.04 5.79 -5.94
C LEU A 182 8.48 5.48 -7.33
N PHE A 183 7.18 5.74 -7.57
CA PHE A 183 6.55 5.62 -8.87
C PHE A 183 7.24 6.49 -9.95
N LEU A 184 7.59 7.75 -9.66
CA LEU A 184 8.19 8.63 -10.67
C LEU A 184 9.61 8.20 -11.08
N PRO A 185 10.54 7.89 -10.15
CA PRO A 185 11.83 7.30 -10.50
C PRO A 185 11.67 6.02 -11.33
N VAL A 186 10.73 5.15 -10.97
CA VAL A 186 10.48 3.91 -11.73
C VAL A 186 10.03 4.22 -13.16
N LEU A 187 9.09 5.16 -13.37
CA LEU A 187 8.66 5.55 -14.71
C LEU A 187 9.81 6.15 -15.54
N LEU A 188 10.67 6.95 -14.93
CA LEU A 188 11.85 7.53 -15.60
C LEU A 188 12.86 6.45 -16.00
N ILE A 189 13.22 5.56 -15.07
CA ILE A 189 14.19 4.47 -15.29
C ILE A 189 13.65 3.49 -16.33
N ALA A 190 12.36 3.15 -16.26
CA ALA A 190 11.66 2.31 -17.23
C ALA A 190 11.37 3.03 -18.56
N LYS A 191 11.80 4.31 -18.70
CA LYS A 191 11.63 5.16 -19.88
C LYS A 191 10.17 5.32 -20.32
N LYS A 192 9.23 5.23 -19.39
CA LYS A 192 7.79 5.45 -19.62
C LYS A 192 7.45 6.94 -19.68
N ILE A 193 8.27 7.79 -19.06
CA ILE A 193 8.19 9.25 -19.15
C ILE A 193 9.58 9.86 -19.38
N LYS A 194 9.64 11.09 -19.89
CA LYS A 194 10.87 11.90 -19.97
C LYS A 194 10.94 12.86 -18.79
N PHE A 195 12.12 13.41 -18.51
CA PHE A 195 12.30 14.40 -17.43
C PHE A 195 11.35 15.60 -17.57
N LYS A 196 11.13 16.10 -18.79
CA LYS A 196 10.18 17.19 -19.06
C LYS A 196 8.72 16.85 -18.73
N ASP A 197 8.36 15.57 -18.68
CA ASP A 197 7.01 15.13 -18.35
C ASP A 197 6.75 15.16 -16.83
N LEU A 198 7.79 15.36 -16.00
CA LEU A 198 7.62 15.49 -14.55
C LEU A 198 6.71 16.66 -14.16
N ILE A 199 6.61 17.70 -14.99
CA ILE A 199 5.71 18.84 -14.74
C ILE A 199 4.26 18.39 -14.52
N TYR A 200 3.80 17.37 -15.27
CA TYR A 200 2.44 16.86 -15.17
C TYR A 200 2.15 16.21 -13.82
N TYR A 201 3.18 15.73 -13.12
CA TYR A 201 3.07 15.07 -11.81
C TYR A 201 3.37 16.04 -10.66
N LEU A 202 4.38 16.90 -10.84
CA LEU A 202 4.80 17.85 -9.82
C LEU A 202 3.79 18.98 -9.62
N VAL A 203 3.16 19.50 -10.69
CA VAL A 203 2.19 20.60 -10.56
C VAL A 203 0.97 20.19 -9.71
N PRO A 204 0.24 19.09 -10.00
CA PRO A 204 -0.86 18.66 -9.14
C PRO A 204 -0.41 18.35 -7.72
N PHE A 205 0.80 17.79 -7.57
CA PHE A 205 1.40 17.51 -6.27
C PHE A 205 1.59 18.80 -5.44
N PHE A 206 2.24 19.83 -5.99
CA PHE A 206 2.42 21.10 -5.28
C PHE A 206 1.10 21.82 -5.00
N ILE A 207 0.09 21.68 -5.86
CA ILE A 207 -1.26 22.21 -5.60
C ILE A 207 -1.88 21.53 -4.37
N ALA A 208 -1.74 20.19 -4.24
CA ALA A 208 -2.21 19.48 -3.05
C ALA A 208 -1.47 19.89 -1.77
N PHE A 209 -0.31 20.56 -1.91
CA PHE A 209 0.47 21.09 -0.78
C PHE A 209 0.08 22.51 -0.36
N ILE A 210 -0.80 23.21 -1.10
CA ILE A 210 -1.23 24.57 -0.75
C ILE A 210 -1.71 24.70 0.71
N PRO A 211 -2.51 23.77 1.28
CA PRO A 211 -2.91 23.85 2.68
C PRO A 211 -1.72 23.90 3.65
N TYR A 212 -0.62 23.20 3.36
CA TYR A 212 0.60 23.20 4.18
C TYR A 212 1.41 24.48 4.06
N ILE A 213 1.29 25.20 2.95
CA ILE A 213 1.91 26.51 2.78
C ILE A 213 1.12 27.56 3.58
N ILE A 214 -0.20 27.44 3.59
CA ILE A 214 -1.09 28.35 4.33
C ILE A 214 -1.00 28.09 5.84
N PHE A 215 -0.84 26.82 6.23
CA PHE A 215 -0.74 26.38 7.63
C PHE A 215 0.58 25.63 7.88
N PRO A 216 1.70 26.35 8.04
CA PRO A 216 3.04 25.76 8.07
C PRO A 216 3.28 24.83 9.27
N ASP A 217 2.59 25.04 10.38
CA ASP A 217 2.71 24.19 11.57
C ASP A 217 2.31 22.73 11.25
N TYR A 218 1.32 22.52 10.37
CA TYR A 218 0.92 21.18 9.93
C TYR A 218 1.99 20.50 9.07
N PHE A 219 2.74 21.29 8.30
CA PHE A 219 3.83 20.73 7.50
C PHE A 219 4.93 20.17 8.40
N MET A 220 5.33 20.97 9.40
CA MET A 220 6.35 20.55 10.36
C MET A 220 5.88 19.37 11.20
N GLN A 221 4.62 19.38 11.69
CA GLN A 221 4.06 18.28 12.46
C GLN A 221 4.00 16.98 11.64
N MET A 222 3.57 17.04 10.38
CA MET A 222 3.57 15.90 9.47
C MET A 222 4.98 15.36 9.23
N LEU A 223 5.97 16.21 8.96
CA LEU A 223 7.36 15.78 8.79
C LEU A 223 7.92 15.12 10.05
N THR A 224 7.61 15.66 11.23
CA THR A 224 8.00 15.04 12.51
C THR A 224 7.36 13.68 12.68
N ASN A 225 6.07 13.52 12.33
CA ASN A 225 5.38 12.23 12.40
C ASN A 225 5.97 11.20 11.41
N TRP A 226 6.45 11.63 10.23
CA TRP A 226 7.17 10.75 9.29
C TRP A 226 8.50 10.26 9.85
N GLY A 227 9.20 11.11 10.61
CA GLY A 227 10.46 10.79 11.27
C GLY A 227 10.32 10.07 12.60
N HIS A 228 9.10 9.85 13.10
CA HIS A 228 8.87 9.17 14.37
C HIS A 228 9.45 7.76 14.32
N SER A 229 10.31 7.40 15.28
CA SER A 229 10.84 6.03 15.41
C SER A 229 9.81 5.14 16.07
N ASP A 230 9.65 3.93 15.54
CA ASP A 230 8.86 2.91 16.23
C ASP A 230 9.76 2.20 17.24
N GLU A 231 9.56 2.47 18.53
CA GLU A 231 10.32 1.89 19.63
C GLU A 231 10.09 0.37 19.76
N ALA A 232 8.99 -0.16 19.22
CA ALA A 232 8.68 -1.59 19.24
C ALA A 232 9.42 -2.39 18.14
N VAL A 233 10.10 -1.71 17.20
CA VAL A 233 10.90 -2.34 16.15
C VAL A 233 12.36 -2.30 16.56
N GLU A 234 12.75 -3.28 17.36
CA GLU A 234 14.14 -3.55 17.72
C GLU A 234 14.77 -4.45 16.66
N GLY A 235 15.79 -3.96 15.98
CA GLY A 235 16.60 -4.81 15.13
C GLY A 235 18.04 -4.35 15.04
N ILE A 236 18.82 -4.96 14.17
CA ILE A 236 20.29 -4.91 14.23
C ILE A 236 20.82 -3.53 13.80
N LEU A 237 20.17 -2.89 12.84
CA LEU A 237 20.57 -1.60 12.29
C LEU A 237 19.67 -0.45 12.77
N ILE A 238 20.28 0.70 13.02
CA ILE A 238 19.61 1.94 13.49
C ILE A 238 18.52 2.42 12.50
N PHE A 239 18.63 2.07 11.22
CA PHE A 239 17.67 2.46 10.19
C PHE A 239 16.49 1.47 10.02
N GLU A 240 16.45 0.38 10.78
CA GLU A 240 15.42 -0.66 10.58
C GLU A 240 14.01 -0.20 10.92
N SER A 241 13.85 0.64 11.94
CA SER A 241 12.55 1.26 12.26
C SER A 241 12.05 2.14 11.10
N MET A 242 12.95 2.80 10.36
CA MET A 242 12.61 3.57 9.17
C MET A 242 12.31 2.67 7.96
N PHE A 243 13.16 1.66 7.70
CA PHE A 243 12.99 0.76 6.56
C PHE A 243 11.73 -0.10 6.69
N TRP A 244 11.40 -0.55 7.90
CA TRP A 244 10.18 -1.30 8.17
C TRP A 244 8.94 -0.49 7.78
N LYS A 245 8.86 0.80 8.15
CA LYS A 245 7.77 1.70 7.75
C LYS A 245 7.68 1.90 6.24
N ALA A 246 8.79 1.77 5.52
CA ALA A 246 8.81 1.90 4.06
C ALA A 246 8.45 0.58 3.34
N LEU A 247 8.71 -0.59 3.95
CA LEU A 247 8.68 -1.90 3.28
C LEU A 247 7.81 -2.95 3.99
N GLN A 248 6.77 -2.52 4.70
CA GLN A 248 5.79 -3.42 5.30
C GLN A 248 5.22 -4.42 4.27
N PRO A 249 4.82 -5.65 4.68
CA PRO A 249 4.27 -6.64 3.77
C PRO A 249 3.03 -6.15 3.00
N SER A 250 2.22 -5.27 3.60
CA SER A 250 1.06 -4.63 2.95
C SER A 250 1.45 -3.78 1.73
N HIS A 251 2.70 -3.30 1.66
CA HIS A 251 3.26 -2.55 0.53
C HIS A 251 3.57 -3.41 -0.70
N LEU A 252 3.58 -4.75 -0.57
CA LEU A 252 3.87 -5.67 -1.67
C LEU A 252 2.93 -5.49 -2.88
N MET A 253 1.69 -5.04 -2.65
CA MET A 253 0.75 -4.70 -3.72
C MET A 253 1.33 -3.64 -4.68
N PHE A 254 1.70 -2.46 -4.17
CA PHE A 254 2.22 -1.41 -5.04
C PHE A 254 3.68 -1.66 -5.44
N ILE A 255 4.50 -2.30 -4.60
CA ILE A 255 5.87 -2.71 -4.97
C ILE A 255 5.81 -3.68 -6.16
N GLY A 256 4.86 -4.62 -6.17
CA GLY A 256 4.61 -5.50 -7.31
C GLY A 256 4.28 -4.72 -8.59
N LEU A 257 3.45 -3.67 -8.48
CA LEU A 257 3.14 -2.77 -9.60
C LEU A 257 4.40 -2.04 -10.11
N LEU A 258 5.22 -1.49 -9.21
CA LEU A 258 6.47 -0.83 -9.58
C LEU A 258 7.42 -1.80 -10.29
N LEU A 259 7.53 -3.02 -9.78
CA LEU A 259 8.38 -4.06 -10.36
C LEU A 259 7.93 -4.43 -11.77
N ILE A 260 6.64 -4.67 -12.00
CA ILE A 260 6.16 -5.05 -13.34
C ILE A 260 6.32 -3.90 -14.34
N ILE A 261 6.11 -2.65 -13.94
CA ILE A 261 6.37 -1.47 -14.79
C ILE A 261 7.86 -1.38 -15.16
N PHE A 262 8.74 -1.57 -14.17
CA PHE A 262 10.19 -1.57 -14.39
C PHE A 262 10.62 -2.68 -15.35
N LEU A 263 10.17 -3.91 -15.11
CA LEU A 263 10.48 -5.08 -15.93
C LEU A 263 9.90 -4.98 -17.35
N ASP A 264 8.76 -4.32 -17.53
CA ASP A 264 8.17 -4.02 -18.83
C ASP A 264 9.02 -3.01 -19.64
N GLY A 265 9.78 -2.14 -18.97
CA GLY A 265 10.73 -1.22 -19.60
C GLY A 265 12.01 -1.89 -20.12
N ILE A 266 12.27 -3.16 -19.79
CA ILE A 266 13.51 -3.88 -20.17
C ILE A 266 13.26 -4.73 -21.42
N THR A 267 13.91 -4.36 -22.54
CA THR A 267 13.78 -5.06 -23.82
C THR A 267 14.63 -6.34 -23.91
N ASP A 268 15.80 -6.37 -23.25
CA ASP A 268 16.68 -7.54 -23.24
C ASP A 268 16.14 -8.63 -22.32
N ILE A 269 15.77 -9.77 -22.89
CA ILE A 269 15.15 -10.91 -22.17
C ILE A 269 16.09 -11.49 -21.10
N LYS A 270 17.40 -11.59 -21.37
CA LYS A 270 18.38 -12.15 -20.43
C LYS A 270 18.53 -11.22 -19.23
N ARG A 271 18.69 -9.91 -19.46
CA ARG A 271 18.75 -8.89 -18.41
C ARG A 271 17.45 -8.86 -17.61
N LYS A 272 16.30 -8.88 -18.28
CA LYS A 272 14.98 -8.91 -17.64
C LYS A 272 14.86 -10.10 -16.68
N LYS A 273 15.30 -11.29 -17.08
CA LYS A 273 15.34 -12.48 -16.23
C LYS A 273 16.25 -12.29 -15.01
N ILE A 274 17.44 -11.72 -15.19
CA ILE A 274 18.37 -11.44 -14.08
C ILE A 274 17.73 -10.48 -13.08
N TYR A 275 17.23 -9.32 -13.54
CA TYR A 275 16.57 -8.35 -12.66
C TYR A 275 15.37 -8.95 -11.93
N ARG A 276 14.53 -9.73 -12.62
CA ARG A 276 13.41 -10.42 -11.99
C ARG A 276 13.87 -11.32 -10.84
N ILE A 277 14.85 -12.18 -11.08
CA ILE A 277 15.38 -13.10 -10.05
C ILE A 277 16.00 -12.31 -8.91
N SER A 278 16.88 -11.35 -9.20
CA SER A 278 17.57 -10.55 -8.19
C SER A 278 16.59 -9.76 -7.31
N SER A 279 15.61 -9.08 -7.90
CA SER A 279 14.60 -8.32 -7.16
C SER A 279 13.74 -9.23 -6.28
N LEU A 280 13.29 -10.38 -6.80
CA LEU A 280 12.50 -11.34 -6.01
C LEU A 280 13.31 -11.95 -4.87
N SER A 281 14.56 -12.36 -5.13
CA SER A 281 15.45 -12.88 -4.09
C SER A 281 15.71 -11.84 -3.01
N ALA A 282 15.95 -10.57 -3.37
CA ALA A 282 16.11 -9.49 -2.41
C ALA A 282 14.87 -9.28 -1.54
N MET A 283 13.67 -9.29 -2.14
CA MET A 283 12.41 -9.21 -1.39
C MET A 283 12.24 -10.39 -0.44
N VAL A 284 12.47 -11.62 -0.90
CA VAL A 284 12.36 -12.82 -0.05
C VAL A 284 13.34 -12.75 1.13
N ILE A 285 14.60 -12.43 0.87
CA ILE A 285 15.62 -12.28 1.93
C ILE A 285 15.18 -11.20 2.94
N TYR A 286 14.71 -10.06 2.46
CA TYR A 286 14.23 -8.99 3.33
C TYR A 286 13.04 -9.42 4.19
N TYR A 287 12.02 -10.06 3.62
CA TYR A 287 10.86 -10.48 4.41
C TYR A 287 11.17 -11.65 5.35
N VAL A 288 12.08 -12.55 4.99
CA VAL A 288 12.58 -13.58 5.90
C VAL A 288 13.34 -12.94 7.06
N TYR A 289 14.23 -11.98 6.76
CA TYR A 289 14.97 -11.21 7.76
C TYR A 289 14.01 -10.54 8.73
N ILE A 290 13.06 -9.76 8.23
CA ILE A 290 12.09 -9.05 9.07
C ILE A 290 11.27 -10.04 9.90
N THR A 291 10.73 -11.10 9.30
CA THR A 291 9.91 -12.08 10.03
C THR A 291 10.70 -12.74 11.16
N ILE A 292 11.94 -13.18 10.88
CA ILE A 292 12.72 -13.92 11.86
C ILE A 292 13.34 -12.99 12.89
N VAL A 293 14.05 -11.95 12.44
CA VAL A 293 14.92 -11.11 13.28
C VAL A 293 14.13 -10.01 14.00
N VAL A 294 13.14 -9.40 13.33
CA VAL A 294 12.37 -8.28 13.93
C VAL A 294 11.16 -8.79 14.70
N PHE A 295 10.56 -9.92 14.31
CA PHE A 295 9.34 -10.43 14.97
C PHE A 295 9.59 -11.69 15.82
N VAL A 296 10.02 -12.79 15.21
CA VAL A 296 10.08 -14.09 15.90
C VAL A 296 11.11 -14.10 17.03
N ILE A 297 12.34 -13.64 16.77
CA ILE A 297 13.42 -13.66 17.76
C ILE A 297 13.09 -12.77 18.98
N PRO A 298 12.65 -11.51 18.82
CA PRO A 298 12.28 -10.67 19.96
C PRO A 298 11.14 -11.28 20.79
N VAL A 299 10.12 -11.84 20.14
CA VAL A 299 9.01 -12.51 20.84
C VAL A 299 9.51 -13.72 21.66
N LEU A 300 10.43 -14.52 21.10
CA LEU A 300 10.96 -15.71 21.76
C LEU A 300 11.98 -15.40 22.87
N ILE A 301 12.82 -14.38 22.68
CA ILE A 301 13.90 -14.04 23.62
C ILE A 301 13.40 -13.15 24.75
N LEU A 302 12.65 -12.11 24.42
CA LEU A 302 12.30 -11.08 25.39
C LEU A 302 11.03 -11.45 26.18
N GLY A 303 10.22 -12.41 25.71
CA GLY A 303 8.93 -12.75 26.33
C GLY A 303 7.97 -11.56 26.43
N ILE A 304 8.29 -10.45 25.74
CA ILE A 304 7.51 -9.22 25.74
C ILE A 304 6.30 -9.47 24.86
N VAL A 305 5.18 -9.72 25.53
CA VAL A 305 3.86 -9.41 25.00
C VAL A 305 3.86 -7.90 24.75
N THR A 306 4.11 -7.50 23.50
CA THR A 306 3.86 -6.12 23.03
C THR A 306 2.39 -5.91 22.75
#